data_AF-A0A8J1LXF7-F1
#
_entry.id   AF-A0A8J1LXF7-F1
#
_cell.length_a   1.000
_cell.length_b   1.000
_cell.length_c   1.000
_cell.angle_alpha   90.00
_cell.angle_beta   90.00
_cell.angle_gamma   90.00
#
_symmetry.space_group_name_H-M   'P 1'
#
loop_
_entity.id
_entity.type
_entity.pdbx_description
1 polymer ?
#
loop_
_entity_poly.entity_id
_entity_poly.type
_entity_poly.pdbx_seq_one_letter_code
_entity_poly.pdbx_strand_id
1 'polypeptide(L)'
;MNKLLQGVLMVLLTLCVVIRELHGAPMEVKYERVSNWDEFSNSLKLSKKLLNESRNLKIIYVESWLKGAHVNFSRSLGNLPLASIKINDWLRLKAGERLRLLHEGLQVFPVYLKKLEEWKEKEDSHLSGDGSIPFARRISIVQLDLRDLLHHIKIQMSVFKVSPSESLTVMEPSSDGSDWHSRIVMFQALRSMEQFLFRAVREYTALRHTTRD
;
A
#
# COMPACT_ATOMS: atom_id res chain seq x y z
N MET A 1 21.39 -40.25 -46.93
CA MET A 1 20.93 -40.60 -45.57
C MET A 1 20.89 -39.41 -44.59
N ASN A 2 20.95 -38.15 -45.05
CA ASN A 2 21.11 -36.97 -44.16
C ASN A 2 19.86 -36.08 -44.02
N LYS A 3 18.86 -36.20 -44.92
CA LYS A 3 17.68 -35.30 -44.91
C LYS A 3 16.69 -35.63 -43.79
N LEU A 4 16.58 -36.90 -43.41
CA LEU A 4 15.71 -37.34 -42.31
C LEU A 4 16.25 -36.91 -40.95
N LEU A 5 17.57 -37.02 -40.76
CA LEU A 5 18.24 -36.58 -39.53
C LEU A 5 18.10 -35.07 -39.31
N GLN A 6 18.20 -34.29 -40.41
CA GLN A 6 18.05 -32.85 -40.38
C GLN A 6 16.61 -32.42 -40.07
N GLY A 7 15.62 -33.16 -40.57
CA GLY A 7 14.21 -32.94 -40.24
C GLY A 7 13.92 -33.19 -38.75
N VAL A 8 14.42 -34.29 -38.20
CA VAL A 8 14.24 -34.63 -36.77
C VAL A 8 14.92 -33.61 -35.86
N LEU A 9 16.11 -33.13 -36.23
CA LEU A 9 16.82 -32.10 -35.46
C LEU A 9 16.04 -30.77 -35.42
N MET A 10 15.44 -30.37 -36.55
CA MET A 10 14.64 -29.15 -36.61
C MET A 10 13.37 -29.24 -35.76
N VAL A 11 12.71 -30.40 -35.75
CA VAL A 11 11.53 -30.64 -34.92
C VAL A 11 11.88 -30.67 -33.43
N LEU A 12 13.02 -31.25 -33.06
CA LEU A 12 13.49 -31.23 -31.67
C LEU A 12 13.85 -29.82 -31.21
N LEU A 13 14.48 -29.01 -32.07
CA LEU A 13 14.81 -27.62 -31.75
C LEU A 13 13.56 -26.76 -31.57
N THR A 14 12.53 -26.91 -32.42
CA THR A 14 11.27 -26.18 -32.26
C THR A 14 10.50 -26.65 -31.02
N LEU A 15 10.50 -27.95 -30.73
CA LEU A 15 9.90 -28.48 -29.51
C LEU A 15 10.61 -27.95 -28.25
N CYS A 16 11.94 -27.84 -28.27
CA CYS A 16 12.71 -27.23 -27.18
C CYS A 16 12.40 -25.75 -26.97
N VAL A 17 12.18 -24.97 -28.04
CA VAL A 17 11.78 -23.55 -27.95
C VAL A 17 10.36 -23.43 -27.36
N VAL A 18 9.42 -24.27 -27.79
CA VAL A 18 8.04 -24.27 -27.28
C VAL A 18 7.94 -24.74 -25.83
N ILE A 19 8.72 -25.77 -25.45
CA ILE A 19 8.81 -26.22 -24.04
C ILE A 19 9.41 -25.12 -23.15
N ARG A 20 10.37 -24.33 -23.66
CA ARG A 20 10.98 -23.20 -22.93
C ARG A 20 10.01 -22.04 -22.70
N GLU A 21 9.12 -21.78 -23.66
CA GLU A 21 8.02 -20.79 -23.53
C GLU A 21 6.90 -21.29 -22.59
N LEU A 22 6.57 -22.59 -22.62
CA LEU A 22 5.51 -23.17 -21.78
C LEU A 22 5.94 -23.42 -20.32
N HIS A 23 7.23 -23.67 -20.07
CA HIS A 23 7.76 -23.89 -18.72
C HIS A 23 8.36 -22.65 -18.07
N GLY A 24 8.19 -21.46 -18.66
CA GLY A 24 8.46 -20.17 -18.02
C GLY A 24 9.72 -20.21 -17.17
N ALA A 25 10.88 -20.42 -17.81
CA ALA A 25 12.15 -20.17 -17.13
C ALA A 25 12.02 -18.78 -16.49
N PRO A 26 12.32 -18.62 -15.19
CA PRO A 26 12.18 -17.33 -14.55
C PRO A 26 13.00 -16.37 -15.40
N MET A 27 12.33 -15.38 -16.00
CA MET A 27 13.04 -14.27 -16.58
C MET A 27 13.91 -13.74 -15.44
N GLU A 28 15.21 -14.03 -15.48
CA GLU A 28 16.20 -13.09 -14.98
C GLU A 28 16.05 -11.86 -15.86
N VAL A 29 15.00 -11.08 -15.56
CA VAL A 29 15.00 -9.67 -15.82
C VAL A 29 16.26 -9.22 -15.12
N LYS A 30 17.30 -8.94 -15.91
CA LYS A 30 18.40 -8.10 -15.48
C LYS A 30 17.78 -6.77 -15.08
N TYR A 31 17.28 -6.69 -13.85
CA TYR A 31 17.16 -5.46 -13.10
C TYR A 31 18.60 -5.02 -12.86
N GLU A 32 19.21 -4.53 -13.93
CA GLU A 32 20.46 -3.84 -13.94
C GLU A 32 20.22 -2.56 -13.17
N ARG A 33 20.33 -2.69 -11.84
CA ARG A 33 20.56 -1.63 -10.88
C ARG A 33 19.81 -0.34 -11.24
N VAL A 34 18.48 -0.40 -11.42
CA VAL A 34 17.66 0.80 -11.18
C VAL A 34 18.12 1.25 -9.81
N SER A 35 18.74 2.43 -9.75
CA SER A 35 19.49 2.82 -8.58
C SER A 35 18.51 2.74 -7.41
N ASN A 36 18.87 2.03 -6.34
CA ASN A 36 18.00 1.87 -5.16
C ASN A 36 17.49 3.24 -4.68
N TRP A 37 18.27 4.29 -4.97
CA TRP A 37 17.94 5.69 -4.80
C TRP A 37 16.72 6.19 -5.59
N ASP A 38 16.58 5.90 -6.88
CA ASP A 38 15.42 6.33 -7.68
C ASP A 38 14.13 5.70 -7.17
N GLU A 39 14.22 4.43 -6.76
CA GLU A 39 13.11 3.66 -6.21
C GLU A 39 12.66 4.21 -4.83
N PHE A 40 13.62 4.54 -3.96
CA PHE A 40 13.33 5.23 -2.69
C PHE A 40 12.82 6.66 -2.90
N SER A 41 13.30 7.37 -3.92
CA SER A 41 12.85 8.72 -4.28
C SER A 41 11.38 8.70 -4.75
N ASN A 42 11.01 7.73 -5.58
CA ASN A 42 9.64 7.53 -6.02
C ASN A 42 8.72 7.16 -4.85
N SER A 43 9.17 6.25 -3.99
CA SER A 43 8.44 5.85 -2.78
C SER A 43 8.25 7.01 -1.80
N LEU A 44 9.26 7.90 -1.68
CA LEU A 44 9.16 9.13 -0.89
C LEU A 44 8.11 10.08 -1.45
N LYS A 45 8.12 10.32 -2.77
CA LYS A 45 7.12 11.18 -3.44
C LYS A 45 5.71 10.63 -3.25
N LEU A 46 5.53 9.34 -3.47
CA LEU A 46 4.24 8.65 -3.32
C LEU A 46 3.75 8.69 -1.86
N SER A 47 4.64 8.44 -0.90
CA SER A 47 4.32 8.54 0.53
C SER A 47 3.88 9.95 0.93
N LYS A 48 4.54 11.00 0.41
CA LYS A 48 4.15 12.40 0.65
C LYS A 48 2.78 12.73 0.06
N LYS A 49 2.53 12.27 -1.17
CA LYS A 49 1.22 12.43 -1.85
C LYS A 49 0.12 11.77 -1.01
N LEU A 50 0.30 10.49 -0.68
CA LEU A 50 -0.64 9.74 0.15
C LEU A 50 -0.87 10.37 1.53
N LEU A 51 0.19 10.87 2.19
CA LEU A 51 0.06 11.55 3.48
C LEU A 51 -0.85 12.79 3.37
N ASN A 52 -0.70 13.57 2.31
CA ASN A 52 -1.54 14.74 2.07
C ASN A 52 -2.99 14.34 1.78
N GLU A 53 -3.21 13.36 0.90
CA GLU A 53 -4.56 12.89 0.58
C GLU A 53 -5.25 12.24 1.77
N SER A 54 -4.53 11.46 2.58
CA SER A 54 -5.07 10.85 3.81
C SER A 54 -5.52 11.92 4.82
N ARG A 55 -4.78 13.02 4.96
CA ARG A 55 -5.19 14.16 5.80
C ARG A 55 -6.46 14.81 5.27
N ASN A 56 -6.55 15.03 3.97
CA ASN A 56 -7.74 15.61 3.34
C ASN A 56 -8.96 14.70 3.51
N LEU A 57 -8.81 13.39 3.26
CA LEU A 57 -9.88 12.40 3.49
C LEU A 57 -10.37 12.44 4.93
N LYS A 58 -9.45 12.50 5.91
CA LYS A 58 -9.81 12.58 7.33
C LYS A 58 -10.56 13.87 7.68
N ILE A 59 -10.15 15.02 7.13
CA ILE A 59 -10.84 16.30 7.35
C ILE A 59 -12.27 16.22 6.83
N ILE A 60 -12.43 15.83 5.56
CA ILE A 60 -13.75 15.68 4.94
C ILE A 60 -14.59 14.66 5.72
N TYR A 61 -13.98 13.56 6.15
CA TYR A 61 -14.66 12.54 6.95
C TYR A 61 -15.25 13.11 8.25
N VAL A 62 -14.46 13.91 8.98
CA VAL A 62 -14.91 14.56 10.22
C VAL A 62 -16.06 15.52 9.94
N GLU A 63 -15.95 16.33 8.89
CA GLU A 63 -16.96 17.31 8.51
C GLU A 63 -18.28 16.67 8.06
N SER A 64 -18.23 15.52 7.39
CA SER A 64 -19.41 14.82 6.88
C SER A 64 -20.07 13.92 7.94
N TRP A 65 -19.31 13.08 8.66
CA TRP A 65 -19.90 12.03 9.50
C TRP A 65 -19.78 12.25 11.01
N LEU A 66 -18.89 13.16 11.45
CA LEU A 66 -18.60 13.40 12.87
C LEU A 66 -18.84 14.86 13.30
N LYS A 67 -19.56 15.64 12.49
CA LYS A 67 -19.82 17.05 12.77
C LYS A 67 -20.51 17.22 14.13
N GLY A 68 -19.93 18.05 14.99
CA GLY A 68 -20.45 18.32 16.33
C GLY A 68 -20.20 17.22 17.37
N ALA A 69 -19.51 16.13 17.01
CA ALA A 69 -19.18 15.08 17.96
C ALA A 69 -17.90 15.39 18.76
N HIS A 70 -18.01 15.35 20.09
CA HIS A 70 -16.86 15.36 20.98
C HIS A 70 -16.32 13.94 21.14
N VAL A 71 -15.43 13.53 20.24
CA VAL A 71 -14.82 12.19 20.30
C VAL A 71 -13.50 12.26 21.07
N ASN A 72 -13.36 11.42 22.11
CA ASN A 72 -12.08 11.19 22.75
C ASN A 72 -11.19 10.30 21.86
N PHE A 73 -10.45 10.95 20.96
CA PHE A 73 -9.59 10.31 19.96
C PHE A 73 -8.31 9.66 20.51
N SER A 74 -8.20 9.45 21.82
CA SER A 74 -7.00 8.91 22.49
C SER A 74 -6.86 7.40 22.36
N ARG A 75 -7.94 6.67 22.01
CA ARG A 75 -7.90 5.21 21.82
C ARG A 75 -7.43 4.90 20.39
N SER A 76 -6.27 4.27 20.25
CA SER A 76 -5.81 3.70 18.96
C SER A 76 -6.64 2.46 18.61
N LEU A 77 -6.71 2.12 17.33
CA LEU A 77 -7.21 0.81 16.93
C LEU A 77 -6.28 -0.23 17.57
N GLY A 78 -6.77 -0.98 18.57
CA GLY A 78 -5.94 -1.82 19.45
C GLY A 78 -5.10 -2.88 18.73
N ASN A 79 -5.40 -3.14 17.45
CA ASN A 79 -4.79 -4.18 16.64
C ASN A 79 -3.79 -3.67 15.59
N LEU A 80 -3.47 -2.37 15.54
CA LEU A 80 -2.48 -1.85 14.59
C LEU A 80 -1.08 -1.76 15.23
N PRO A 81 -0.15 -2.68 14.90
CA PRO A 81 1.07 -2.92 15.68
C PRO A 81 2.09 -1.79 15.64
N LEU A 82 2.09 -0.86 14.68
CA LEU A 82 3.08 0.24 14.66
C LEU A 82 2.64 1.50 15.41
N ALA A 83 1.38 1.61 15.83
CA ALA A 83 0.96 2.77 16.62
C ALA A 83 1.64 2.80 18.00
N SER A 84 2.12 1.65 18.49
CA SER A 84 2.76 1.48 19.80
C SER A 84 4.29 1.54 19.78
N ILE A 85 4.94 1.39 18.62
CA ILE A 85 6.41 1.38 18.55
C ILE A 85 6.96 2.80 18.73
N LYS A 86 7.69 3.01 19.84
CA LYS A 86 8.38 4.27 20.12
C LYS A 86 9.45 4.55 19.07
N ILE A 87 9.73 5.83 18.83
CA ILE A 87 10.71 6.23 17.81
C ILE A 87 12.11 5.66 18.08
N ASN A 88 12.54 5.56 19.34
CA ASN A 88 13.85 5.00 19.69
C ASN A 88 13.94 3.51 19.37
N ASP A 89 12.87 2.76 19.63
CA ASP A 89 12.80 1.33 19.31
C ASP A 89 12.76 1.14 17.78
N TRP A 90 12.03 1.99 17.06
CA TRP A 90 12.01 2.01 15.59
C TRP A 90 13.41 2.20 14.99
N LEU A 91 14.17 3.17 15.49
CA LEU A 91 15.50 3.50 14.96
C LEU A 91 16.54 2.40 15.20
N ARG A 92 16.30 1.49 16.17
CA ARG A 92 17.17 0.34 16.44
C ARG A 92 16.98 -0.82 15.46
N LEU A 93 15.85 -0.85 14.75
CA LEU A 93 15.57 -1.89 13.75
C LEU A 93 16.42 -1.71 12.49
N LYS A 94 16.72 -2.81 11.80
CA LYS A 94 17.40 -2.76 10.49
C LYS A 94 16.47 -2.16 9.42
N ALA A 95 17.04 -1.55 8.37
CA ALA A 95 16.26 -0.95 7.27
C ALA A 95 15.20 -1.90 6.68
N GLY A 96 15.58 -3.15 6.39
CA GLY A 96 14.64 -4.16 5.88
C GLY A 96 13.51 -4.49 6.86
N GLU A 97 13.77 -4.50 8.17
CA GLU A 97 12.75 -4.73 9.20
C GLU A 97 11.77 -3.55 9.29
N ARG A 98 12.29 -2.32 9.19
CA ARG A 98 11.46 -1.10 9.17
C ARG A 98 10.54 -1.08 7.94
N LEU A 99 11.06 -1.45 6.77
CA LEU A 99 10.24 -1.60 5.55
C LEU A 99 9.19 -2.71 5.69
N ARG A 100 9.54 -3.86 6.26
CA ARG A 100 8.58 -4.93 6.55
C ARG A 100 7.43 -4.45 7.44
N LEU A 101 7.74 -3.76 8.53
CA LEU A 101 6.71 -3.21 9.43
C LEU A 101 5.84 -2.15 8.73
N LEU A 102 6.43 -1.29 7.88
CA LEU A 102 5.65 -0.34 7.08
C LEU A 102 4.68 -1.08 6.16
N HIS A 103 5.15 -2.10 5.43
CA HIS A 103 4.30 -2.93 4.58
C HIS A 103 3.15 -3.56 5.38
N GLU A 104 3.49 -4.22 6.50
CA GLU A 104 2.51 -4.95 7.31
C GLU A 104 1.42 -4.06 7.89
N GLY A 105 1.74 -2.83 8.26
CA GLY A 105 0.73 -1.93 8.77
C GLY A 105 -0.01 -1.15 7.69
N LEU A 106 0.58 -0.91 6.52
CA LEU A 106 -0.11 -0.24 5.42
C LEU A 106 -1.09 -1.18 4.67
N GLN A 107 -0.81 -2.48 4.63
CA GLN A 107 -1.63 -3.46 3.87
C GLN A 107 -3.06 -3.63 4.39
N VAL A 108 -3.38 -3.13 5.58
CA VAL A 108 -4.71 -3.23 6.19
C VAL A 108 -5.67 -2.14 5.70
N PHE A 109 -5.15 -0.99 5.26
CA PHE A 109 -5.96 0.18 4.90
C PHE A 109 -6.82 0.04 3.64
N PRO A 110 -6.47 -0.76 2.61
CA PRO A 110 -7.35 -0.99 1.47
C PRO A 110 -8.76 -1.44 1.87
N VAL A 111 -8.89 -2.26 2.92
CA VAL A 111 -10.19 -2.73 3.43
C VAL A 111 -11.05 -1.57 3.94
N TYR A 112 -10.47 -0.66 4.72
CA TYR A 112 -11.19 0.51 5.24
C TYR A 112 -11.53 1.51 4.15
N LEU A 113 -10.60 1.77 3.23
CA LEU A 113 -10.83 2.67 2.11
C LEU A 113 -11.96 2.15 1.21
N LYS A 114 -12.00 0.85 0.93
CA LYS A 114 -13.08 0.24 0.15
C LYS A 114 -14.43 0.43 0.83
N LYS A 115 -14.52 0.19 2.14
CA LYS A 115 -15.77 0.41 2.88
C LYS A 115 -16.18 1.87 2.92
N LEU A 116 -15.22 2.79 3.05
CA LEU A 116 -15.52 4.23 3.02
C LEU A 116 -16.07 4.67 1.66
N GLU A 117 -15.52 4.12 0.58
CA GLU A 117 -16.01 4.33 -0.79
C GLU A 117 -17.44 3.81 -0.93
N GLU A 118 -17.72 2.58 -0.51
CA GLU A 118 -19.07 1.98 -0.53
C GLU A 118 -20.09 2.79 0.29
N TRP A 119 -19.71 3.30 1.46
CA TRP A 119 -20.58 4.17 2.26
C TRP A 119 -20.91 5.46 1.53
N LYS A 120 -19.92 6.05 0.84
CA LYS A 120 -20.13 7.30 0.13
C LYS A 120 -20.99 7.11 -1.12
N GLU A 121 -20.75 6.06 -1.90
CA GLU A 121 -21.55 5.76 -3.09
C GLU A 121 -23.04 5.56 -2.76
N LYS A 122 -23.35 4.96 -1.60
CA LYS A 122 -24.72 4.83 -1.10
C LYS A 122 -25.36 6.16 -0.68
N GLU A 123 -24.56 7.12 -0.20
CA GLU A 123 -25.05 8.44 0.21
C GLU A 123 -25.24 9.37 -1.01
N ASP A 124 -24.30 9.29 -1.97
CA ASP A 124 -24.24 10.17 -3.14
C ASP A 124 -25.16 9.70 -4.29
N SER A 125 -25.81 8.53 -4.20
CA SER A 125 -26.76 8.01 -5.21
C SER A 125 -27.98 8.90 -5.44
N HIS A 126 -28.11 10.02 -4.72
CA HIS A 126 -29.19 11.00 -4.83
C HIS A 126 -28.76 12.43 -5.19
N LEU A 127 -27.46 12.75 -5.33
CA LEU A 127 -27.00 14.13 -5.52
C LEU A 127 -25.82 14.23 -6.51
N SER A 128 -26.12 14.40 -7.80
CA SER A 128 -25.13 14.69 -8.84
C SER A 128 -25.28 16.15 -9.28
N GLY A 129 -24.32 17.04 -8.99
CA GLY A 129 -24.46 18.44 -9.40
C GLY A 129 -23.31 19.41 -9.20
N ASP A 130 -22.14 19.01 -8.70
CA ASP A 130 -21.00 19.94 -8.56
C ASP A 130 -19.73 19.36 -9.20
N GLY A 131 -19.01 20.18 -9.97
CA GLY A 131 -17.85 19.84 -10.78
C GLY A 131 -16.57 19.51 -9.99
N SER A 132 -16.68 19.31 -8.67
CA SER A 132 -15.60 18.79 -7.82
C SER A 132 -15.42 17.28 -8.06
N ILE A 133 -14.18 16.78 -7.92
CA ILE A 133 -13.91 15.33 -7.97
C ILE A 133 -14.75 14.67 -6.85
N PRO A 134 -15.67 13.74 -7.19
CA PRO A 134 -16.51 13.07 -6.20
C PRO A 134 -15.65 12.43 -5.10
N PHE A 135 -16.11 12.48 -3.85
CA PHE A 135 -15.34 11.97 -2.71
C PHE A 135 -14.97 10.49 -2.90
N ALA A 136 -15.88 9.69 -3.44
CA ALA A 136 -15.62 8.30 -3.86
C ALA A 136 -14.40 8.19 -4.79
N ARG A 137 -14.34 9.02 -5.84
CA ARG A 137 -13.21 9.03 -6.80
C ARG A 137 -11.88 9.41 -6.14
N ARG A 138 -11.88 10.29 -5.13
CA ARG A 138 -10.67 10.59 -4.34
C ARG A 138 -10.20 9.37 -3.55
N ILE A 139 -11.14 8.62 -2.96
CA ILE A 139 -10.83 7.38 -2.25
C ILE A 139 -10.20 6.36 -3.21
N SER A 140 -10.75 6.17 -4.41
CA SER A 140 -10.17 5.25 -5.40
C SER A 140 -8.74 5.65 -5.81
N ILE A 141 -8.46 6.94 -5.97
CA ILE A 141 -7.10 7.43 -6.25
C ILE A 141 -6.15 7.06 -5.10
N VAL A 142 -6.58 7.27 -3.85
CA VAL A 142 -5.78 6.91 -2.66
C VAL A 142 -5.55 5.40 -2.57
N GLN A 143 -6.55 4.58 -2.91
CA GLN A 143 -6.38 3.12 -2.95
C GLN A 143 -5.33 2.69 -3.98
N LEU A 144 -5.37 3.27 -5.19
CA LEU A 144 -4.39 2.97 -6.25
C LEU A 144 -2.98 3.38 -5.82
N ASP A 145 -2.80 4.61 -5.36
CA ASP A 145 -1.51 5.10 -4.86
C ASP A 145 -0.98 4.23 -3.70
N LEU A 146 -1.86 3.78 -2.80
CA LEU A 146 -1.48 2.91 -1.68
C LEU A 146 -1.04 1.52 -2.16
N ARG A 147 -1.75 0.93 -3.11
CA ARG A 147 -1.37 -0.35 -3.74
C ARG A 147 0.00 -0.24 -4.38
N ASP A 148 0.25 0.85 -5.10
CA ASP A 148 1.52 1.07 -5.78
C ASP A 148 2.66 1.27 -4.76
N LEU A 149 2.42 2.00 -3.66
CA LEU A 149 3.37 2.11 -2.56
C LEU A 149 3.69 0.75 -1.92
N LEU A 150 2.67 -0.07 -1.65
CA LEU A 150 2.86 -1.42 -1.11
C LEU A 150 3.69 -2.30 -2.05
N HIS A 151 3.47 -2.17 -3.36
CA HIS A 151 4.26 -2.86 -4.36
C HIS A 151 5.73 -2.43 -4.33
N HIS A 152 6.00 -1.12 -4.26
CA HIS A 152 7.36 -0.59 -4.14
C HIS A 152 8.05 -1.07 -2.86
N ILE A 153 7.36 -1.03 -1.71
CA ILE A 153 7.91 -1.54 -0.44
C ILE A 153 8.28 -3.02 -0.59
N LYS A 154 7.41 -3.83 -1.21
CA LYS A 154 7.66 -5.27 -1.40
C LYS A 154 8.90 -5.53 -2.27
N ILE A 155 9.09 -4.76 -3.35
CA ILE A 155 10.30 -4.84 -4.19
C ILE A 155 11.53 -4.49 -3.34
N GLN A 156 11.48 -3.39 -2.57
CA GLN A 156 12.61 -2.95 -1.75
C GLN A 156 12.95 -3.94 -0.63
N MET A 157 11.95 -4.58 -0.01
CA MET A 157 12.16 -5.64 0.99
C MET A 157 12.97 -6.81 0.43
N SER A 158 12.77 -7.15 -0.85
CA SER A 158 13.53 -8.22 -1.52
C SER A 158 15.03 -7.90 -1.62
N VAL A 159 15.40 -6.61 -1.78
CA VAL A 159 16.80 -6.14 -1.75
C VAL A 159 17.44 -6.43 -0.40
N PHE A 160 16.67 -6.31 0.69
CA PHE A 160 17.12 -6.62 2.05
C PHE A 160 16.94 -8.09 2.44
N LYS A 161 16.46 -8.96 1.53
CA LYS A 161 16.14 -10.37 1.80
C LYS A 161 15.16 -10.56 2.96
N VAL A 162 14.20 -9.64 3.07
CA VAL A 162 13.13 -9.70 4.09
C VAL A 162 11.81 -10.04 3.42
N SER A 163 11.06 -10.97 4.02
CA SER A 163 9.73 -11.36 3.56
C SER A 163 8.63 -10.71 4.41
N PRO A 164 7.41 -10.51 3.88
CA PRO A 164 6.25 -10.14 4.69
C PRO A 164 5.99 -11.20 5.77
N SER A 165 5.57 -10.78 6.96
CA SER A 165 5.02 -11.70 7.97
C SER A 165 3.56 -12.07 7.65
N GLU A 166 3.01 -13.02 8.41
CA GLU A 166 1.59 -13.38 8.37
C GLU A 166 0.68 -12.15 8.52
N SER A 167 -0.47 -12.22 7.85
CA SER A 167 -1.41 -11.11 7.73
C SER A 167 -1.99 -10.69 9.08
N LEU A 168 -2.07 -9.37 9.29
CA LEU A 168 -2.75 -8.82 10.46
C LEU A 168 -4.26 -9.01 10.32
N THR A 169 -4.91 -9.41 11.40
CA THR A 169 -6.38 -9.44 11.47
C THR A 169 -6.92 -8.01 11.42
N VAL A 170 -7.69 -7.72 10.37
CA VAL A 170 -8.32 -6.41 10.18
C VAL A 170 -9.65 -6.38 10.94
N MET A 171 -9.83 -5.39 11.82
CA MET A 171 -11.13 -5.13 12.43
C MET A 171 -12.00 -4.36 11.43
N GLU A 172 -12.93 -5.06 10.82
CA GLU A 172 -13.74 -4.52 9.74
C GLU A 172 -14.94 -3.71 10.27
N PRO A 173 -15.17 -2.45 9.83
CA PRO A 173 -16.36 -1.69 10.21
C PRO A 173 -17.64 -2.29 9.58
N SER A 174 -18.81 -2.02 10.16
CA SER A 174 -20.10 -2.54 9.66
C SER A 174 -20.42 -2.07 8.23
N SER A 175 -21.36 -2.73 7.57
CA SER A 175 -21.68 -2.52 6.15
C SER A 175 -22.52 -1.27 5.83
N ASP A 176 -23.13 -0.62 6.83
CA ASP A 176 -24.07 0.50 6.61
C ASP A 176 -23.54 1.90 6.98
N GLY A 177 -22.43 2.00 7.72
CA GLY A 177 -21.82 3.28 8.13
C GLY A 177 -22.69 4.20 9.00
N SER A 178 -23.91 3.79 9.34
CA SER A 178 -24.87 4.53 10.17
C SER A 178 -24.57 4.38 11.65
N ASP A 179 -24.04 3.23 12.04
CA ASP A 179 -23.63 2.94 13.41
C ASP A 179 -22.44 3.82 13.87
N TRP A 180 -22.60 4.42 15.05
CA TRP A 180 -21.60 5.30 15.66
C TRP A 180 -20.26 4.59 15.86
N HIS A 181 -20.30 3.32 16.29
CA HIS A 181 -19.07 2.56 16.52
C HIS A 181 -18.28 2.37 15.22
N SER A 182 -18.96 2.00 14.11
CA SER A 182 -18.34 1.93 12.79
C SER A 182 -17.73 3.25 12.32
N ARG A 183 -18.36 4.39 12.61
CA ARG A 183 -17.81 5.70 12.28
C ARG A 183 -16.53 6.02 13.04
N ILE A 184 -16.49 5.67 14.33
CA ILE A 184 -15.28 5.83 15.15
C ILE A 184 -14.16 4.90 14.67
N VAL A 185 -14.47 3.64 14.34
CA VAL A 185 -13.50 2.69 13.77
C VAL A 185 -12.90 3.22 12.47
N MET A 186 -13.73 3.75 11.57
CA MET A 186 -13.28 4.34 10.31
C MET A 186 -12.36 5.55 10.55
N PHE A 187 -12.75 6.46 11.44
CA PHE A 187 -11.91 7.60 11.80
C PHE A 187 -10.56 7.17 12.36
N GLN A 188 -10.55 6.19 13.27
CA GLN A 188 -9.33 5.63 13.85
C GLN A 188 -8.44 4.99 12.78
N ALA A 189 -9.02 4.32 11.78
CA ALA A 189 -8.29 3.77 10.65
C ALA A 189 -7.64 4.87 9.81
N LEU A 190 -8.37 5.92 9.43
CA LEU A 190 -7.82 7.06 8.66
C LEU A 190 -6.70 7.79 9.43
N ARG A 191 -6.89 8.01 10.74
CA ARG A 191 -5.86 8.59 11.61
C ARG A 191 -4.61 7.70 11.68
N SER A 192 -4.80 6.39 11.79
CA SER A 192 -3.69 5.45 11.83
C SER A 192 -2.94 5.45 10.49
N MET A 193 -3.64 5.42 9.36
CA MET A 193 -3.07 5.52 8.03
C MET A 193 -2.18 6.75 7.89
N GLU A 194 -2.65 7.93 8.34
CA GLU A 194 -1.85 9.15 8.36
C GLU A 194 -0.53 8.96 9.13
N GLN A 195 -0.57 8.34 10.31
CA GLN A 195 0.62 8.09 11.14
C GLN A 195 1.61 7.15 10.45
N PHE A 196 1.11 6.11 9.80
CA PHE A 196 1.92 5.18 9.01
C PHE A 196 2.59 5.86 7.82
N LEU A 197 1.84 6.68 7.08
CA LEU A 197 2.36 7.42 5.94
C LEU A 197 3.38 8.48 6.36
N PHE A 198 3.15 9.15 7.49
CA PHE A 198 4.14 10.06 8.08
C PHE A 198 5.44 9.32 8.43
N ARG A 199 5.33 8.12 9.00
CA ARG A 199 6.50 7.27 9.27
C ARG A 199 7.19 6.82 7.98
N ALA A 200 6.45 6.45 6.95
CA ALA A 200 6.99 6.11 5.63
C ALA A 200 7.78 7.28 5.02
N VAL A 201 7.24 8.50 5.07
CA VAL A 201 7.94 9.71 4.60
C VAL A 201 9.28 9.89 5.33
N ARG A 202 9.30 9.71 6.66
CA ARG A 202 10.54 9.80 7.44
C ARG A 202 11.53 8.70 7.05
N GLU A 203 11.06 7.46 6.92
CA GLU A 203 11.89 6.31 6.57
C GLU A 203 12.55 6.49 5.20
N TYR A 204 11.76 6.82 4.18
CA TYR A 204 12.29 7.04 2.83
C TYR A 204 13.18 8.27 2.71
N THR A 205 12.96 9.28 3.56
CA THR A 205 13.90 10.40 3.68
C THR A 205 15.24 9.90 4.20
N ALA A 206 15.24 9.10 5.28
CA ALA A 206 16.47 8.52 5.84
C ALA A 206 17.18 7.58 4.86
N LEU A 207 16.47 6.63 4.25
CA LEU A 207 17.03 5.66 3.29
C LEU A 207 17.68 6.36 2.09
N ARG A 208 17.06 7.43 1.57
CA ARG A 208 17.63 8.22 0.47
C ARG A 208 18.95 8.90 0.83
N HIS A 209 19.14 9.28 2.09
CA HIS A 209 20.40 9.88 2.54
C HIS A 209 21.47 8.82 2.77
N THR A 210 21.12 7.64 3.27
CA THR A 210 22.08 6.55 3.54
C THR A 210 22.58 5.86 2.27
N THR A 211 21.85 5.89 1.15
CA THR A 211 22.27 5.25 -0.12
C THR A 211 23.00 6.17 -1.10
N ARG A 212 23.32 7.41 -0.70
CA ARG A 212 24.06 8.36 -1.54
C ARG A 212 25.58 8.28 -1.34
N ASP A 213 26.02 7.61 -0.27
CA ASP A 213 27.43 7.35 0.06
C ASP A 213 27.85 5.95 -0.42
#